data_AF-A0A3E1RED0-F1
#
_entry.id   AF-A0A3E1RED0-F1
#
_cell.length_a   1.000
_cell.length_b   1.000
_cell.length_c   1.000
_cell.angle_alpha   90.00
_cell.angle_beta   90.00
_cell.angle_gamma   90.00
#
_symmetry.space_group_name_H-M   'P 1'
#
loop_
_entity.id
_entity.type
_entity.pdbx_description
1 polymer ?
#
loop_
_entity_poly.entity_id
_entity_poly.type
_entity_poly.pdbx_seq_one_letter_code
_entity_poly.pdbx_strand_id
1 'polypeptide(L)'
;MDISLAGTSFFTGLSLMLSLIVAIGAQNTFVLRQGLRREHVLAVVLACAVLDALLMVLGVSGLAASLGDSPRLLNGLGLVGAVVLAVYGVLALRRAIAPQVLLAHTDGLPAPRGRVVMQVLSLSLLNPHVYLDTVVLVGAVGARQPAGLQGAFLLGSCLASLLWFAALGFGARLLTPLFARPAAWRVLDLLVAAMMWAVAWPLARQGLTLF
;
A
#
# COMPACT_ATOMS: atom_id res chain seq x y z
N MET A 1 17.92 -8.87 -29.16
CA MET A 1 16.94 -8.72 -28.08
C MET A 1 15.67 -8.20 -28.72
N ASP A 2 14.64 -9.03 -28.83
CA ASP A 2 13.45 -8.68 -29.61
C ASP A 2 12.62 -7.65 -28.84
N ILE A 3 12.50 -6.45 -29.41
CA ILE A 3 11.78 -5.31 -28.81
C ILE A 3 10.33 -5.68 -28.48
N SER A 4 9.73 -6.58 -29.26
CA SER A 4 8.39 -7.13 -29.02
C SER A 4 8.28 -7.88 -27.69
N LEU A 5 9.23 -8.77 -27.39
CA LEU A 5 9.25 -9.55 -26.15
C LEU A 5 9.45 -8.66 -24.92
N ALA A 6 10.35 -7.68 -25.02
CA ALA A 6 10.55 -6.69 -23.96
C ALA A 6 9.28 -5.87 -23.71
N GLY A 7 8.57 -5.48 -24.77
CA GLY A 7 7.27 -4.82 -24.68
C GLY A 7 6.23 -5.67 -23.96
N THR A 8 6.12 -6.96 -24.29
CA THR A 8 5.20 -7.89 -23.61
C THR A 8 5.50 -8.01 -22.11
N SER A 9 6.77 -8.21 -21.73
CA SER A 9 7.16 -8.27 -20.32
C SER A 9 6.85 -6.97 -19.57
N PHE A 10 7.09 -5.81 -20.20
CA PHE A 10 6.75 -4.51 -19.63
C PHE A 10 5.24 -4.36 -19.37
N PHE A 11 4.40 -4.64 -20.35
CA PHE A 11 2.94 -4.55 -20.20
C PHE A 11 2.38 -5.60 -19.24
N THR A 12 3.04 -6.75 -19.12
CA THR A 12 2.69 -7.77 -18.12
C THR A 12 2.93 -7.24 -16.70
N GLY A 13 4.10 -6.64 -16.44
CA GLY A 13 4.39 -6.03 -15.14
C GLY A 13 3.46 -4.87 -14.81
N LEU A 14 3.21 -4.01 -15.79
CA LEU A 14 2.30 -2.87 -15.65
C LEU A 14 0.87 -3.31 -15.31
N SER A 15 0.32 -4.29 -16.04
CA SER A 15 -1.05 -4.76 -15.82
C SER A 15 -1.21 -5.54 -14.52
N LEU A 16 -0.23 -6.37 -14.16
CA LEU A 16 -0.22 -7.10 -12.89
C LEU A 16 -0.20 -6.12 -11.72
N MET A 17 0.71 -5.16 -11.71
CA MET A 17 0.83 -4.22 -10.60
C MET A 17 -0.41 -3.34 -10.48
N LEU A 18 -0.97 -2.84 -11.59
CA LEU A 18 -2.23 -2.09 -11.56
C LEU A 18 -3.37 -2.91 -10.96
N SER A 19 -3.47 -4.20 -11.30
CA SER A 19 -4.52 -5.08 -10.78
C SER A 19 -4.43 -5.27 -9.26
N LEU A 20 -3.21 -5.35 -8.72
CA LEU A 20 -2.98 -5.53 -7.30
C LEU A 20 -3.14 -4.24 -6.50
N ILE A 21 -2.64 -3.12 -7.02
CA ILE A 21 -2.57 -1.85 -6.29
C ILE A 21 -3.92 -1.12 -6.21
N VAL A 22 -4.83 -1.42 -7.14
CA VAL A 22 -6.18 -0.82 -7.19
C VAL A 22 -7.02 -1.19 -5.98
N ALA A 23 -6.77 -2.35 -5.37
CA ALA A 23 -7.43 -2.74 -4.13
C ALA A 23 -7.27 -1.62 -3.08
N ILE A 24 -8.37 -1.00 -2.70
CA ILE A 24 -8.34 0.10 -1.73
C ILE A 24 -7.87 -0.50 -0.40
N GLY A 25 -6.91 0.14 0.25
CA GLY A 25 -6.29 -0.29 1.51
C GLY A 25 -5.88 0.90 2.36
N ALA A 26 -5.29 0.68 3.53
CA ALA A 26 -4.88 1.78 4.42
C ALA A 26 -3.91 2.77 3.76
N GLN A 27 -2.94 2.27 2.98
CA GLN A 27 -1.99 3.09 2.22
C GLN A 27 -2.71 3.97 1.19
N ASN A 28 -3.57 3.38 0.35
CA ASN A 28 -4.37 4.11 -0.64
C ASN A 28 -5.25 5.18 0.02
N THR A 29 -5.93 4.86 1.12
CA THR A 29 -6.72 5.85 1.84
C THR A 29 -5.86 6.95 2.45
N PHE A 30 -4.68 6.64 2.98
CA PHE A 30 -3.78 7.66 3.52
C PHE A 30 -3.28 8.61 2.43
N VAL A 31 -2.86 8.08 1.28
CA VAL A 31 -2.46 8.87 0.10
C VAL A 31 -3.60 9.78 -0.34
N LEU A 32 -4.82 9.26 -0.43
CA LEU A 32 -6.01 10.03 -0.77
C LEU A 32 -6.27 11.18 0.22
N ARG A 33 -6.12 10.95 1.54
CA ARG A 33 -6.27 12.01 2.55
C ARG A 33 -5.24 13.12 2.39
N GLN A 34 -3.97 12.75 2.17
CA GLN A 34 -2.91 13.74 1.95
C GLN A 34 -3.16 14.53 0.66
N GLY A 35 -3.65 13.85 -0.38
CA GLY A 35 -4.12 14.48 -1.62
C GLY A 35 -5.25 15.49 -1.42
N LEU A 36 -6.28 15.12 -0.64
CA LEU A 36 -7.41 16.00 -0.30
C LEU A 36 -6.96 17.22 0.53
N ARG A 37 -6.03 17.02 1.47
CA ARG A 37 -5.44 18.09 2.29
C ARG A 37 -4.40 18.93 1.55
N ARG A 38 -3.92 18.46 0.40
CA ARG A 38 -2.81 19.05 -0.38
C ARG A 38 -1.52 19.19 0.42
N GLU A 39 -1.33 18.34 1.42
CA GLU A 39 -0.16 18.35 2.30
C GLU A 39 0.81 17.26 1.86
N HIS A 40 2.04 17.65 1.51
CA HIS A 40 3.17 16.74 1.22
C HIS A 40 2.87 15.61 0.21
N VAL A 41 1.93 15.83 -0.72
CA VAL A 41 1.45 14.81 -1.69
C VAL A 41 2.61 14.18 -2.46
N LEU A 42 3.51 15.00 -3.00
CA LEU A 42 4.67 14.51 -3.76
C LEU A 42 5.56 13.60 -2.90
N ALA A 43 5.82 13.98 -1.64
CA ALA A 43 6.66 13.19 -0.74
C ALA A 43 6.02 11.83 -0.44
N VAL A 44 4.70 11.80 -0.27
CA VAL A 44 3.94 10.56 -0.04
C VAL A 44 3.96 9.66 -1.27
N VAL A 45 3.69 10.22 -2.46
CA VAL A 45 3.71 9.47 -3.73
C VAL A 45 5.09 8.87 -3.98
N LEU A 46 6.16 9.66 -3.82
CA LEU A 46 7.52 9.18 -3.98
C LEU A 46 7.89 8.13 -2.93
N ALA A 47 7.52 8.32 -1.67
CA ALA A 47 7.79 7.32 -0.63
C ALA A 47 7.13 5.98 -0.94
N CYS A 48 5.86 5.98 -1.38
CA CYS A 48 5.17 4.77 -1.81
C CYS A 48 5.86 4.12 -3.02
N ALA A 49 6.09 4.89 -4.10
CA ALA A 49 6.66 4.36 -5.33
C ALA A 49 8.08 3.81 -5.14
N VAL A 50 8.90 4.47 -4.30
CA VAL A 50 10.25 3.99 -3.96
C VAL A 50 10.19 2.71 -3.13
N LEU A 51 9.34 2.66 -2.11
CA LEU A 51 9.19 1.47 -1.29
C LEU A 51 8.70 0.27 -2.13
N ASP A 52 7.67 0.48 -2.94
CA ASP A 52 7.14 -0.51 -3.87
C ASP A 52 8.24 -1.03 -4.81
N ALA A 53 9.02 -0.13 -5.42
CA ALA A 53 10.11 -0.51 -6.31
C ALA A 53 11.18 -1.36 -5.60
N LEU A 54 11.55 -0.99 -4.37
CA LEU A 54 12.51 -1.76 -3.56
C LEU A 54 11.98 -3.16 -3.25
N LEU A 55 10.70 -3.28 -2.87
CA LEU A 55 10.06 -4.56 -2.58
C LEU A 55 9.96 -5.44 -3.84
N MET A 56 9.61 -4.86 -4.99
CA MET A 56 9.57 -5.59 -6.27
C MET A 56 10.94 -6.08 -6.70
N VAL A 57 11.97 -5.24 -6.58
CA VAL A 57 13.37 -5.64 -6.89
C VAL A 57 13.80 -6.79 -5.98
N LEU A 58 13.47 -6.72 -4.68
CA LEU A 58 13.73 -7.80 -3.73
C LEU A 58 12.98 -9.09 -4.09
N GLY A 59 11.72 -8.97 -4.53
CA GLY A 59 10.92 -10.11 -5.01
C GLY A 59 11.50 -10.77 -6.26
N VAL A 60 11.76 -9.99 -7.30
CA VAL A 60 12.21 -10.48 -8.62
C VAL A 60 13.65 -10.98 -8.60
N SER A 61 14.52 -10.44 -7.73
CA SER A 61 15.88 -10.95 -7.53
C SER A 61 15.94 -12.34 -6.87
N GLY A 62 14.80 -12.87 -6.40
CA GLY A 62 14.73 -14.20 -5.79
C GLY A 62 15.18 -14.24 -4.33
N LEU A 63 15.61 -13.12 -3.75
CA LEU A 63 15.92 -13.02 -2.32
C LEU A 63 14.69 -13.35 -1.45
N ALA A 64 13.50 -13.06 -1.98
CA ALA A 64 12.20 -13.46 -1.44
C ALA A 64 11.97 -14.97 -1.39
N ALA A 65 12.51 -15.74 -2.35
CA ALA A 65 12.38 -17.19 -2.35
C ALA A 65 13.11 -17.80 -1.15
N SER A 66 14.26 -17.23 -0.75
CA SER A 66 14.96 -17.63 0.48
C SER A 66 14.21 -17.27 1.77
N LEU A 67 13.30 -16.30 1.74
CA LEU A 67 12.41 -15.99 2.89
C LEU A 67 11.29 -17.02 3.04
N GLY A 68 10.91 -17.73 1.97
CA GLY A 68 9.91 -18.80 1.97
C GLY A 68 10.33 -20.04 2.76
N ASP A 69 11.62 -20.23 3.01
CA ASP A 69 12.17 -21.37 3.75
C ASP A 69 11.98 -21.25 5.28
N SER A 70 11.51 -20.09 5.79
CA SER A 70 11.28 -19.87 7.22
C SER A 70 9.82 -19.50 7.53
N PRO A 71 8.95 -20.51 7.70
CA PRO A 71 7.53 -20.30 8.06
C PRO A 71 7.36 -19.48 9.36
N ARG A 72 8.28 -19.61 10.32
CA ARG A 72 8.24 -18.88 11.60
C ARG A 72 8.43 -17.37 11.41
N LEU A 73 9.30 -16.96 10.49
CA LEU A 73 9.56 -15.55 10.21
C LEU A 73 8.33 -14.89 9.55
N LEU A 74 7.73 -15.57 8.57
CA LEU A 74 6.50 -15.13 7.91
C LEU A 74 5.33 -15.02 8.90
N ASN A 75 5.19 -15.99 9.81
CA ASN A 75 4.16 -15.95 10.86
C ASN A 75 4.39 -14.82 11.87
N GLY A 76 5.65 -14.58 12.28
CA GLY A 76 6.01 -13.47 13.17
C GLY A 76 5.71 -12.11 12.55
N LEU A 77 6.08 -11.91 11.29
CA LEU A 77 5.70 -10.72 10.50
C LEU A 77 4.19 -10.56 10.39
N GLY A 78 3.47 -11.67 10.15
CA GLY A 78 2.00 -11.69 10.09
C GLY A 78 1.34 -11.24 11.39
N LEU A 79 1.84 -11.69 12.55
CA LEU A 79 1.36 -11.29 13.88
C LEU A 79 1.61 -9.82 14.18
N VAL A 80 2.82 -9.32 13.89
CA VAL A 80 3.14 -7.88 14.04
C VAL A 80 2.22 -7.05 13.14
N GLY A 81 2.03 -7.48 11.90
CA GLY A 81 1.10 -6.85 10.97
C GLY A 81 -0.33 -6.84 11.48
N ALA A 82 -0.82 -7.96 12.02
CA ALA A 82 -2.17 -8.06 12.57
C ALA A 82 -2.41 -7.07 13.72
N VAL A 83 -1.46 -6.95 14.66
CA VAL A 83 -1.55 -5.99 15.78
C VAL A 83 -1.63 -4.55 15.26
N VAL A 84 -0.77 -4.19 14.31
CA VAL A 84 -0.73 -2.84 13.75
C VAL A 84 -2.02 -2.52 13.01
N LEU A 85 -2.48 -3.43 12.15
CA LEU A 85 -3.73 -3.27 11.40
C LEU A 85 -4.93 -3.17 12.35
N ALA A 86 -4.97 -3.95 13.43
CA ALA A 86 -6.01 -3.85 14.45
C ALA A 86 -6.00 -2.47 15.14
N VAL A 87 -4.83 -1.97 15.53
CA VAL A 87 -4.67 -0.62 16.09
C VAL A 87 -5.14 0.45 15.10
N TYR A 88 -4.75 0.34 13.83
CA TYR A 88 -5.20 1.26 12.80
C TYR A 88 -6.71 1.20 12.55
N GLY A 89 -7.29 0.00 12.55
CA GLY A 89 -8.73 -0.21 12.44
C GLY A 89 -9.50 0.46 13.60
N VAL A 90 -9.00 0.32 14.84
CA VAL A 90 -9.55 1.03 16.01
C VAL A 90 -9.41 2.54 15.86
N LEU A 91 -8.25 3.03 15.41
CA LEU A 91 -8.04 4.47 15.19
C LEU A 91 -8.94 5.03 14.08
N ALA A 92 -9.22 4.26 13.03
CA ALA A 92 -10.15 4.63 11.96
C ALA A 92 -11.60 4.63 12.46
N LEU A 93 -12.00 3.61 13.22
CA LEU A 93 -13.32 3.53 13.83
C LEU A 93 -13.58 4.70 14.80
N ARG A 94 -12.60 5.04 15.64
CA ARG A 94 -12.69 6.20 16.55
C ARG A 94 -12.94 7.50 15.78
N ARG A 95 -12.30 7.68 14.61
CA ARG A 95 -12.53 8.85 13.73
C ARG A 95 -13.93 8.85 13.12
N ALA A 96 -14.45 7.69 12.74
CA ALA A 96 -15.81 7.56 12.22
C ALA A 96 -16.88 7.90 13.28
N ILE A 97 -16.68 7.44 14.52
CA ILE A 97 -17.63 7.62 15.62
C ILE A 97 -17.60 9.06 16.16
N ALA A 98 -16.41 9.65 16.33
CA ALA A 98 -16.21 11.01 16.85
C ALA A 98 -15.59 11.96 15.78
N PRO A 99 -16.34 12.37 14.74
CA PRO A 99 -15.82 13.22 13.67
C PRO A 99 -15.48 14.66 14.14
N GLN A 100 -15.98 15.08 15.31
CA GLN A 100 -15.97 16.47 15.77
C GLN A 100 -14.59 16.99 16.23
N VAL A 101 -13.61 16.14 16.53
CA VAL A 101 -12.24 16.59 16.87
C VAL A 101 -11.41 16.93 15.60
N LEU A 102 -11.83 16.46 14.42
CA LEU A 102 -11.13 16.72 13.16
C LEU A 102 -11.56 18.02 12.46
N LEU A 103 -12.74 18.57 12.77
CA LEU A 103 -13.15 19.91 12.33
C LEU A 103 -12.61 21.03 13.22
N ALA A 104 -12.13 20.70 14.44
CA ALA A 104 -11.51 21.66 15.36
C ALA A 104 -9.98 21.81 15.16
N HIS A 105 -9.41 21.16 14.13
CA HIS A 105 -7.97 21.23 13.83
C HIS A 105 -7.65 21.78 12.44
N THR A 106 -8.59 22.52 11.84
CA THR A 106 -8.26 23.43 10.73
C THR A 106 -7.34 24.59 11.15
N ASP A 107 -7.08 24.77 12.46
CA ASP A 107 -6.10 25.72 13.02
C ASP A 107 -4.78 25.07 13.50
N GLY A 108 -4.61 23.77 13.30
CA GLY A 108 -3.36 23.07 13.64
C GLY A 108 -2.33 23.15 12.52
N LEU A 109 -1.09 23.55 12.84
CA LEU A 109 0.04 23.54 11.89
C LEU A 109 0.10 22.21 11.11
N PRO A 110 0.37 22.24 9.78
CA PRO A 110 0.55 21.04 8.97
C PRO A 110 1.54 20.08 9.64
N ALA A 111 1.22 18.79 9.63
CA ALA A 111 2.13 17.80 10.20
C ALA A 111 3.49 17.88 9.49
N PRO A 112 4.61 17.75 10.21
CA PRO A 112 5.93 17.83 9.59
C PRO A 112 6.10 16.69 8.59
N ARG A 113 6.76 16.98 7.45
CA ARG A 113 7.00 16.06 6.33
C ARG A 113 7.47 14.68 6.78
N GLY A 114 8.45 14.64 7.68
CA GLY A 114 9.02 13.39 8.19
C GLY A 114 7.98 12.50 8.88
N ARG A 115 7.04 13.09 9.65
CA ARG A 115 5.98 12.32 10.32
C ARG A 115 5.00 11.72 9.32
N VAL A 116 4.66 12.44 8.26
CA VAL A 116 3.76 11.96 7.21
C VAL A 116 4.41 10.83 6.39
N VAL A 117 5.68 10.98 6.03
CA VAL A 117 6.44 9.94 5.33
C VAL A 117 6.60 8.69 6.20
N MET A 118 6.96 8.85 7.47
CA MET A 118 7.07 7.72 8.40
C MET A 118 5.75 6.98 8.56
N GLN A 119 4.63 7.70 8.60
CA GLN A 119 3.30 7.09 8.68
C GLN A 119 2.97 6.26 7.43
N VAL A 120 3.22 6.78 6.22
CA VAL A 120 2.90 6.00 5.00
C VAL A 120 3.82 4.79 4.85
N LEU A 121 5.11 4.93 5.19
CA LEU A 121 6.06 3.82 5.19
C LEU A 121 5.67 2.75 6.23
N SER A 122 5.27 3.18 7.43
CA SER A 122 4.79 2.26 8.47
C SER A 122 3.53 1.53 8.01
N LEU A 123 2.57 2.25 7.41
CA LEU A 123 1.35 1.65 6.88
C LEU A 123 1.62 0.60 5.80
N SER A 124 2.61 0.85 4.94
CA SER A 124 2.97 -0.07 3.87
C SER A 124 3.75 -1.28 4.40
N LEU A 125 4.82 -1.06 5.17
CA LEU A 125 5.67 -2.13 5.69
C LEU A 125 5.00 -3.01 6.76
N LEU A 126 4.09 -2.46 7.56
CA LEU A 126 3.37 -3.22 8.58
C LEU A 126 2.12 -3.90 7.96
N ASN A 127 1.84 -3.70 6.67
CA ASN A 127 0.79 -4.43 5.97
C ASN A 127 1.34 -5.78 5.47
N PRO A 128 0.99 -6.92 6.11
CA PRO A 128 1.48 -8.24 5.71
C PRO A 128 1.11 -8.61 4.27
N HIS A 129 0.03 -8.05 3.72
CA HIS A 129 -0.33 -8.26 2.31
C HIS A 129 0.70 -7.71 1.33
N VAL A 130 1.44 -6.65 1.68
CA VAL A 130 2.44 -6.08 0.76
C VAL A 130 3.53 -7.10 0.43
N TYR A 131 3.87 -7.99 1.37
CA TYR A 131 4.87 -9.03 1.12
C TYR A 131 4.30 -10.12 0.21
N LEU A 132 3.04 -10.50 0.40
CA LEU A 132 2.39 -11.50 -0.46
C LEU A 132 2.21 -10.96 -1.90
N ASP A 133 1.69 -9.74 -2.03
CA ASP A 133 1.32 -9.18 -3.32
C ASP A 133 2.55 -8.70 -4.10
N THR A 134 3.46 -7.98 -3.44
CA THR A 134 4.57 -7.28 -4.10
C THR A 134 5.86 -8.10 -4.11
N VAL A 135 6.15 -8.81 -3.02
CA VAL A 135 7.41 -9.56 -2.90
C VAL A 135 7.25 -10.98 -3.45
N VAL A 136 6.17 -11.69 -3.07
CA VAL A 136 5.95 -13.09 -3.48
C VAL A 136 5.31 -13.18 -4.85
N LEU A 137 4.14 -12.56 -5.08
CA LEU A 137 3.39 -12.74 -6.32
C LEU A 137 4.05 -12.03 -7.50
N VAL A 138 4.29 -10.71 -7.39
CA VAL A 138 5.02 -9.95 -8.43
C VAL A 138 6.44 -10.50 -8.60
N GLY A 139 7.11 -10.89 -7.52
CA GLY A 139 8.42 -11.54 -7.57
C GLY A 139 8.42 -12.85 -8.35
N ALA A 140 7.47 -13.75 -8.10
CA ALA A 140 7.35 -15.02 -8.78
C ALA A 140 7.05 -14.86 -10.28
N VAL A 141 6.18 -13.92 -10.65
CA VAL A 141 5.87 -13.64 -12.07
C VAL A 141 7.06 -12.96 -12.76
N GLY A 142 7.75 -12.04 -12.08
CA GLY A 142 8.92 -11.36 -12.63
C GLY A 142 10.13 -12.28 -12.77
N ALA A 143 10.36 -13.19 -11.83
CA ALA A 143 11.45 -14.17 -11.91
C ALA A 143 11.25 -15.20 -13.03
N ARG A 144 9.99 -15.48 -13.41
CA ARG A 144 9.63 -16.37 -14.53
C ARG A 144 9.75 -15.70 -15.91
N GLN A 145 10.06 -14.40 -15.98
CA GLN A 145 10.28 -13.74 -17.26
C GLN A 145 11.54 -14.31 -17.94
N PRO A 146 11.58 -14.33 -19.30
CA PRO A 146 12.76 -14.77 -20.02
C PRO A 146 14.02 -14.01 -19.58
N ALA A 147 15.17 -14.69 -19.61
CA ALA A 147 16.44 -14.11 -19.20
C ALA A 147 16.74 -12.80 -19.96
N GLY A 148 17.00 -11.73 -19.20
CA GLY A 148 17.24 -10.39 -19.74
C GLY A 148 15.98 -9.50 -19.84
N LEU A 149 14.78 -10.05 -19.64
CA LEU A 149 13.52 -9.29 -19.70
C LEU A 149 12.92 -8.94 -18.34
N GLN A 150 13.49 -9.46 -17.23
CA GLN A 150 13.05 -9.14 -15.86
C GLN A 150 13.08 -7.61 -15.60
N GLY A 151 14.08 -6.92 -16.15
CA GLY A 151 14.20 -5.46 -16.04
C GLY A 151 13.04 -4.72 -16.71
N ALA A 152 12.60 -5.17 -17.88
CA ALA A 152 11.44 -4.56 -18.57
C ALA A 152 10.14 -4.77 -17.76
N PHE A 153 9.95 -5.96 -17.20
CA PHE A 153 8.84 -6.26 -16.30
C PHE A 153 8.84 -5.39 -15.03
N LEU A 154 10.00 -5.25 -14.38
CA LEU A 154 10.18 -4.38 -13.21
C LEU A 154 9.87 -2.93 -13.55
N LEU A 155 10.38 -2.40 -14.66
CA LEU A 155 10.11 -1.05 -15.12
C LEU A 155 8.61 -0.80 -15.32
N GLY A 156 7.89 -1.75 -15.94
CA GLY A 156 6.44 -1.67 -16.12
C GLY A 156 5.69 -1.66 -14.79
N SER A 157 6.09 -2.52 -13.85
CA SER A 157 5.49 -2.62 -12.51
C SER A 157 5.72 -1.34 -11.68
N CYS A 158 6.95 -0.82 -11.68
CA CYS A 158 7.29 0.43 -11.00
C CYS A 158 6.55 1.62 -11.60
N LEU A 159 6.43 1.67 -12.94
CA LEU A 159 5.67 2.73 -13.61
C LEU A 159 4.19 2.68 -13.22
N ALA A 160 3.59 1.49 -13.17
CA ALA A 160 2.22 1.30 -12.70
C ALA A 160 2.00 1.85 -11.30
N SER A 161 2.88 1.52 -10.34
CA SER A 161 2.80 2.04 -8.97
C SER A 161 2.92 3.57 -8.93
N LEU A 162 3.90 4.13 -9.63
CA LEU A 162 4.09 5.58 -9.70
C LEU A 162 2.87 6.30 -10.29
N LEU A 163 2.36 5.81 -11.43
CA LEU A 163 1.19 6.40 -12.10
C LEU A 163 -0.05 6.30 -11.23
N TRP A 164 -0.26 5.16 -10.55
CA TRP A 164 -1.38 4.97 -9.66
C TRP A 164 -1.34 5.93 -8.48
N PHE A 165 -0.23 6.00 -7.75
CA PHE A 165 -0.12 6.90 -6.60
C PHE A 165 -0.14 8.37 -7.01
N ALA A 166 0.45 8.73 -8.14
CA ALA A 166 0.33 10.08 -8.69
C ALA A 166 -1.13 10.42 -9.03
N ALA A 167 -1.84 9.51 -9.71
CA ALA A 167 -3.25 9.69 -10.03
C ALA A 167 -4.11 9.81 -8.77
N LEU A 168 -3.88 8.96 -7.76
CA LEU A 168 -4.64 8.99 -6.51
C LEU A 168 -4.34 10.24 -5.68
N GLY A 169 -3.06 10.58 -5.51
CA GLY A 169 -2.61 11.71 -4.69
C GLY A 169 -2.96 13.06 -5.30
N PHE A 170 -2.63 13.29 -6.57
CA PHE A 170 -2.90 14.56 -7.25
C PHE A 170 -4.35 14.64 -7.80
N GLY A 171 -4.93 13.50 -8.18
CA GLY A 171 -6.33 13.41 -8.62
C GLY A 171 -7.34 13.47 -7.47
N ALA A 172 -6.92 13.32 -6.22
CA ALA A 172 -7.76 13.50 -5.03
C ALA A 172 -8.57 14.80 -5.04
N ARG A 173 -8.04 15.86 -5.69
CA ARG A 173 -8.74 17.15 -5.84
C ARG A 173 -10.11 17.05 -6.51
N LEU A 174 -10.31 16.09 -7.40
CA LEU A 174 -11.58 15.85 -8.10
C LEU A 174 -12.66 15.33 -7.13
N LEU A 175 -12.24 14.72 -6.02
CA LEU A 175 -13.12 14.18 -4.98
C LEU A 175 -13.39 15.17 -3.85
N THR A 176 -12.74 16.34 -3.84
CA THR A 176 -13.00 17.43 -2.87
C THR A 176 -14.49 17.74 -2.68
N PRO A 177 -15.34 17.92 -3.73
CA PRO A 177 -16.75 18.20 -3.54
C PRO A 177 -17.53 17.05 -2.87
N LEU A 178 -17.12 15.79 -3.08
CA LEU A 178 -17.72 14.63 -2.42
C LEU A 178 -17.37 14.61 -0.92
N PHE A 179 -16.12 14.94 -0.59
CA PHE A 179 -15.59 15.02 0.77
C PHE A 179 -15.92 16.32 1.51
N ALA A 180 -16.64 17.27 0.88
CA ALA A 180 -17.24 18.40 1.58
C ALA A 180 -18.35 17.96 2.56
N ARG A 181 -18.91 16.75 2.37
CA ARG A 181 -19.92 16.16 3.26
C ARG A 181 -19.24 15.34 4.36
N PRO A 182 -19.51 15.63 5.66
CA PRO A 182 -18.97 14.84 6.77
C PRO A 182 -19.33 13.34 6.71
N ALA A 183 -20.45 12.99 6.09
CA ALA A 183 -20.86 11.60 5.87
C ALA A 183 -19.89 10.82 4.97
N ALA A 184 -19.33 11.45 3.92
CA ALA A 184 -18.38 10.78 3.03
C ALA A 184 -17.07 10.41 3.77
N TRP A 185 -16.61 11.28 4.67
CA TRP A 185 -15.49 11.00 5.56
C TRP A 185 -15.78 9.83 6.50
N ARG A 186 -16.97 9.79 7.12
CA ARG A 186 -17.38 8.70 8.00
C ARG A 186 -17.45 7.37 7.26
N VAL A 187 -18.03 7.33 6.06
CA VAL A 187 -18.09 6.11 5.24
C VAL A 187 -16.70 5.63 4.88
N LEU A 188 -15.80 6.53 4.48
CA LEU A 188 -14.40 6.18 4.20
C LEU A 188 -13.70 5.61 5.44
N ASP A 189 -13.81 6.26 6.58
CA ASP A 189 -13.21 5.79 7.85
C ASP A 189 -13.79 4.42 8.28
N LEU A 190 -15.09 4.19 8.08
CA LEU A 190 -15.73 2.88 8.35
C LEU A 190 -15.25 1.80 7.39
N LEU A 191 -15.14 2.09 6.09
CA LEU A 191 -14.63 1.15 5.10
C LEU A 191 -13.17 0.78 5.40
N VAL A 192 -12.34 1.75 5.79
CA VAL A 192 -10.97 1.49 6.25
C VAL A 192 -10.98 0.61 7.49
N ALA A 193 -11.75 0.95 8.52
CA ALA A 193 -11.80 0.18 9.76
C ALA A 193 -12.23 -1.28 9.51
N ALA A 194 -13.31 -1.46 8.74
CA ALA A 194 -13.81 -2.77 8.37
C ALA A 194 -12.76 -3.59 7.62
N MET A 195 -12.08 -2.99 6.65
CA MET A 195 -11.06 -3.65 5.86
C MET A 195 -9.81 -4.01 6.68
N MET A 196 -9.34 -3.10 7.54
CA MET A 196 -8.21 -3.37 8.43
C MET A 196 -8.49 -4.53 9.38
N TRP A 197 -9.70 -4.62 9.92
CA TRP A 197 -10.11 -5.74 10.77
C TRP A 197 -10.32 -7.03 9.98
N ALA A 198 -10.91 -6.96 8.78
CA ALA A 198 -11.10 -8.11 7.90
C ALA A 198 -9.75 -8.75 7.51
N VAL A 199 -8.71 -7.94 7.35
CA VAL A 199 -7.34 -8.42 7.10
C VAL A 199 -6.68 -8.89 8.40
N ALA A 200 -6.74 -8.12 9.48
CA ALA A 200 -6.07 -8.46 10.75
C ALA A 200 -6.56 -9.78 11.34
N TRP A 201 -7.85 -10.10 11.18
CA TRP A 201 -8.46 -11.27 11.80
C TRP A 201 -7.90 -12.62 11.32
N PRO A 202 -7.86 -12.93 10.00
CA PRO A 202 -7.18 -14.12 9.49
C PRO A 202 -5.72 -14.22 9.92
N LEU A 203 -4.98 -13.12 9.86
CA LEU A 203 -3.56 -13.07 10.22
C LEU A 203 -3.31 -13.36 11.70
N ALA A 204 -4.12 -12.79 12.59
CA ALA A 204 -4.06 -13.08 14.02
C ALA A 204 -4.41 -14.55 14.30
N ARG A 205 -5.46 -15.08 13.65
CA ARG A 205 -5.89 -16.48 13.83
C ARG A 205 -4.82 -17.45 13.37
N GLN A 206 -4.22 -17.20 12.22
CA GLN A 206 -3.18 -18.06 11.63
C GLN A 206 -1.90 -18.05 12.48
N GLY A 207 -1.52 -16.88 13.00
CA GLY A 207 -0.41 -16.74 13.94
C GLY A 207 -0.63 -17.51 15.24
N LEU A 208 -1.82 -17.40 15.84
CA LEU A 208 -2.18 -18.07 17.10
C LEU A 208 -2.29 -19.60 17.00
N THR A 209 -2.58 -20.15 15.81
CA THR A 209 -2.70 -21.61 15.61
C THR A 209 -1.36 -22.33 15.38
N LEU A 210 -0.27 -21.60 15.16
CA LEU A 210 1.04 -22.14 14.76
C LEU A 210 2.13 -21.98 15.84
N PHE A 211 1.76 -21.47 17.01
CA PHE A 211 2.52 -21.48 18.27
C PHE A 211 1.81 -22.37 19.29
#